data_AF-A0A7S3IJ70-F1
#
_entry.id   AF-A0A7S3IJ70-F1
#
_cell.length_a   1.000
_cell.length_b   1.000
_cell.length_c   1.000
_cell.angle_alpha   90.00
_cell.angle_beta   90.00
_cell.angle_gamma   90.00
#
_symmetry.space_group_name_H-M   'P 1'
#
loop_
_entity.id
_entity.type
_entity.pdbx_description
1 polymer ?
#
loop_
_entity_poly.entity_id
_entity_poly.type
_entity_poly.pdbx_seq_one_letter_code
_entity_poly.pdbx_strand_id
1 'polypeptide(L)'
;MTEQLSANDITFEFFDTTGPLSAMHHVAEFDIDSYSAIFIAGGDGTIHEVINGLMTRKDHKRLPVALIPKGSGNDTCYGLSISKAEHSLQYILKKDVLKIDVLKILIDFDTEEELDQAVAEGRLNDEGKPIIKSDYLRYSIINSTYALLASVCKNAQ
;
A
#
# COMPACT_ATOMS: atom_id res chain seq x y z
N MET A 1 10.45 16.60 -10.20
CA MET A 1 10.17 15.89 -8.94
C MET A 1 11.43 15.77 -8.09
N THR A 2 12.43 14.99 -8.51
CA THR A 2 13.69 14.78 -7.76
C THR A 2 14.40 16.08 -7.37
N GLU A 3 14.58 17.00 -8.31
CA GLU A 3 15.17 18.32 -8.04
C GLU A 3 14.41 19.10 -6.96
N GLN A 4 13.08 19.01 -6.97
CA GLN A 4 12.23 19.69 -5.98
C GLN A 4 12.31 19.02 -4.61
N LEU A 5 12.45 17.70 -4.54
CA LEU A 5 12.69 16.99 -3.29
C LEU A 5 14.03 17.40 -2.68
N SER A 6 15.10 17.41 -3.49
CA SER A 6 16.43 17.83 -3.06
C SER A 6 16.48 19.30 -2.63
N ALA A 7 15.78 20.19 -3.34
CA ALA A 7 15.67 21.61 -2.96
C ALA A 7 14.92 21.85 -1.64
N ASN A 8 14.22 20.83 -1.12
CA ASN A 8 13.50 20.87 0.16
C ASN A 8 14.14 19.92 1.20
N ASP A 9 15.43 19.58 1.03
CA ASP A 9 16.20 18.72 1.94
C ASP A 9 15.59 17.32 2.17
N ILE A 10 14.87 16.80 1.17
CA ILE A 10 14.33 15.44 1.20
C ILE A 10 15.33 14.50 0.51
N THR A 11 15.98 13.65 1.30
CA THR A 11 16.83 12.56 0.81
C THR A 11 15.96 11.38 0.39
N PHE A 12 16.31 10.76 -0.74
CA PHE A 12 15.60 9.60 -1.27
C PHE A 12 16.59 8.65 -1.93
N GLU A 13 16.20 7.39 -2.05
CA GLU A 13 16.85 6.39 -2.87
C GLU A 13 15.81 5.70 -3.76
N PHE A 14 16.29 5.04 -4.80
CA PHE A 14 15.44 4.33 -5.74
C PHE A 14 15.53 2.83 -5.52
N PHE A 15 14.37 2.19 -5.60
CA PHE A 15 14.24 0.75 -5.75
C PHE A 15 13.46 0.48 -7.03
N ASP A 16 14.13 -0.10 -8.03
CA ASP A 16 13.49 -0.48 -9.28
C ASP A 16 12.86 -1.87 -9.16
N THR A 17 11.55 -1.97 -9.38
CA THR A 17 10.83 -3.25 -9.38
C THR A 17 11.21 -4.07 -10.59
N THR A 18 11.55 -5.35 -10.40
CA THR A 18 12.03 -6.23 -11.49
C THR A 18 10.94 -7.13 -12.09
N GLY A 19 9.72 -7.10 -11.56
CA GLY A 19 8.61 -7.94 -12.00
C GLY A 19 7.46 -7.99 -10.98
N PRO A 20 6.46 -8.86 -11.21
CA PRO A 20 5.34 -9.02 -10.28
C PRO A 20 5.80 -9.38 -8.88
N LEU A 21 5.14 -8.80 -7.87
CA LEU A 21 5.39 -8.98 -6.44
C LEU A 21 6.75 -8.46 -5.94
N SER A 22 7.55 -7.85 -6.82
CA SER A 22 8.88 -7.33 -6.48
C SER A 22 8.80 -6.24 -5.41
N ALA A 23 7.85 -5.31 -5.52
CA ALA A 23 7.69 -4.26 -4.52
C ALA A 23 7.17 -4.83 -3.19
N MET A 24 6.26 -5.80 -3.26
CA MET A 24 5.68 -6.45 -2.07
C MET A 24 6.77 -7.10 -1.22
N HIS A 25 7.61 -7.94 -1.84
CA HIS A 25 8.67 -8.65 -1.11
C HIS A 25 9.70 -7.67 -0.53
N HIS A 26 10.13 -6.67 -1.30
CA HIS A 26 11.07 -5.67 -0.81
C HIS A 26 10.52 -4.90 0.40
N VAL A 27 9.29 -4.41 0.32
CA VAL A 27 8.65 -3.62 1.38
C VAL A 27 8.35 -4.46 2.63
N ALA A 28 8.12 -5.77 2.47
CA ALA A 28 7.94 -6.68 3.60
C ALA A 28 9.22 -6.88 4.43
N GLU A 29 10.40 -6.67 3.83
CA GLU A 29 11.68 -7.08 4.42
C GLU A 29 12.67 -5.94 4.70
N PHE A 30 12.57 -4.80 4.01
CA PHE A 30 13.52 -3.70 4.19
C PHE A 30 13.53 -3.14 5.63
N ASP A 31 14.65 -2.51 5.99
CA ASP A 31 14.80 -1.82 7.27
C ASP A 31 13.96 -0.54 7.29
N ILE A 32 12.70 -0.68 7.69
CA ILE A 32 11.70 0.38 7.68
C ILE A 32 12.05 1.55 8.60
N ASP A 33 12.87 1.34 9.64
CA ASP A 33 13.26 2.38 10.59
C ASP A 33 14.24 3.40 9.98
N SER A 34 14.91 3.02 8.89
CA SER A 34 15.82 3.90 8.14
C SER A 34 15.08 4.91 7.26
N TYR A 35 13.74 4.87 7.19
CA TYR A 35 12.93 5.68 6.28
C TYR A 35 11.76 6.37 6.98
N SER A 36 11.29 7.48 6.41
CA SER A 36 10.14 8.22 6.93
C SER A 36 8.88 8.10 6.07
N ALA A 37 9.01 7.67 4.82
CA ALA A 37 7.91 7.52 3.86
C ALA A 37 8.31 6.59 2.71
N ILE A 38 7.33 6.03 2.01
CA ILE A 38 7.53 5.28 0.76
C ILE A 38 6.89 6.06 -0.39
N PHE A 39 7.62 6.30 -1.47
CA PHE A 39 7.09 6.96 -2.66
C PHE A 39 6.88 5.92 -3.77
N ILE A 40 5.65 5.82 -4.27
CA ILE A 40 5.28 4.87 -5.30
C ILE A 40 5.12 5.60 -6.63
N ALA A 41 6.06 5.39 -7.55
CA ALA A 41 5.94 5.85 -8.93
C ALA A 41 5.47 4.68 -9.83
N GLY A 42 4.16 4.49 -9.92
CA GLY A 42 3.58 3.34 -10.62
C GLY A 42 2.07 3.47 -10.79
N GLY A 43 1.42 2.35 -11.10
CA GLY A 43 -0.03 2.23 -11.20
C GLY A 43 -0.64 1.44 -10.05
N ASP A 44 -1.92 1.11 -10.17
CA ASP A 44 -2.67 0.42 -9.11
C ASP A 44 -2.02 -0.89 -8.66
N GLY A 45 -1.45 -1.68 -9.58
CA GLY A 45 -0.74 -2.92 -9.23
C GLY A 45 0.45 -2.69 -8.30
N THR A 46 1.31 -1.71 -8.61
CA THR A 46 2.46 -1.35 -7.77
C THR A 46 2.01 -0.83 -6.41
N ILE A 47 0.93 -0.04 -6.38
CA ILE A 47 0.35 0.46 -5.13
C ILE A 47 -0.10 -0.73 -4.26
N HIS A 48 -0.83 -1.68 -4.83
CA HIS A 48 -1.29 -2.86 -4.10
C HIS A 48 -0.13 -3.73 -3.60
N GLU A 49 0.93 -3.92 -4.39
CA GLU A 49 2.12 -4.65 -3.94
C GLU A 49 2.75 -4.01 -2.71
N VAL A 50 2.98 -2.69 -2.73
CA VAL A 50 3.57 -1.97 -1.59
C VAL A 50 2.68 -2.05 -0.35
N ILE A 51 1.36 -1.87 -0.50
CA ILE A 51 0.44 -1.98 0.64
C ILE A 51 0.45 -3.40 1.21
N ASN A 52 0.42 -4.43 0.36
CA ASN A 52 0.50 -5.81 0.84
C ASN A 52 1.83 -6.05 1.57
N GLY A 53 2.94 -5.55 1.04
CA GLY A 53 4.25 -5.63 1.70
C GLY A 53 4.25 -5.00 3.09
N LEU A 54 3.69 -3.78 3.22
CA LEU A 54 3.56 -3.10 4.53
C LEU A 54 2.66 -3.88 5.50
N MET A 55 1.54 -4.42 5.01
CA MET A 55 0.54 -5.05 5.85
C MET A 55 0.92 -6.49 6.28
N THR A 56 1.85 -7.14 5.58
CA THR A 56 2.37 -8.47 5.92
C THR A 56 3.68 -8.45 6.70
N ARG A 57 4.21 -7.26 7.03
CA ARG A 57 5.42 -7.16 7.87
C ARG A 57 5.23 -7.82 9.23
N LYS A 58 6.27 -8.57 9.66
CA LYS A 58 6.30 -9.25 10.97
C LYS A 58 6.39 -8.30 12.15
N ASP A 59 7.01 -7.13 11.95
CA ASP A 59 7.15 -6.10 12.99
C ASP A 59 5.93 -5.16 13.08
N HIS A 60 4.94 -5.35 12.19
CA HIS A 60 3.73 -4.54 12.07
C HIS A 60 3.98 -3.03 11.88
N LYS A 61 5.21 -2.63 11.55
CA LYS A 61 5.57 -1.24 11.31
C LYS A 61 5.02 -0.77 9.97
N ARG A 62 4.69 0.52 9.89
CA ARG A 62 4.10 1.14 8.70
C ARG A 62 4.69 2.52 8.49
N LEU A 63 4.84 2.89 7.22
CA LEU A 63 5.21 4.24 6.81
C LEU A 63 4.06 4.88 6.02
N PRO A 64 3.95 6.22 6.03
CA PRO A 64 3.10 6.92 5.09
C PRO A 64 3.57 6.65 3.65
N VAL A 65 2.60 6.56 2.75
CA VAL A 65 2.82 6.25 1.33
C VAL A 65 2.43 7.46 0.49
N ALA A 66 3.33 7.92 -0.37
CA ALA A 66 3.04 8.94 -1.37
C ALA A 66 2.85 8.29 -2.74
N LEU A 67 1.78 8.66 -3.44
CA LEU A 67 1.42 8.08 -4.74
C LEU A 67 1.79 9.04 -5.87
N ILE A 68 2.54 8.56 -6.86
CA ILE A 68 2.95 9.30 -8.06
C ILE A 68 2.36 8.55 -9.26
N PRO A 69 1.34 9.11 -9.95
CA PRO A 69 0.60 8.40 -11.00
C PRO A 69 1.46 8.24 -12.25
N LYS A 70 2.14 7.10 -12.36
CA LYS A 70 3.07 6.78 -13.48
C LYS A 70 2.76 5.42 -14.11
N GLY A 71 1.64 4.79 -13.76
CA GLY A 71 1.18 3.54 -14.36
C GLY A 71 0.26 3.73 -15.56
N SER A 72 -0.12 2.60 -16.17
CA SER A 72 -1.16 2.55 -17.20
C SER A 72 -2.58 2.70 -16.62
N GLY A 73 -2.80 2.22 -15.39
CA GLY A 73 -4.00 2.47 -14.57
C GLY A 73 -3.61 3.16 -13.27
N ASN A 74 -4.29 4.26 -12.93
CA ASN A 74 -4.00 5.10 -11.77
C ASN A 74 -5.29 5.44 -11.01
N ASP A 75 -6.24 4.51 -10.95
CA ASP A 75 -7.59 4.77 -10.44
C ASP A 75 -7.55 5.14 -8.95
N THR A 76 -6.65 4.52 -8.18
CA THR A 76 -6.39 4.88 -6.77
C THR A 76 -5.93 6.32 -6.63
N CYS A 77 -5.00 6.75 -7.48
CA CYS A 77 -4.52 8.13 -7.49
C CYS A 77 -5.64 9.10 -7.89
N TYR A 78 -6.45 8.76 -8.88
CA TYR A 78 -7.56 9.60 -9.33
C TYR A 78 -8.65 9.74 -8.25
N GLY A 79 -8.98 8.66 -7.54
CA GLY A 79 -9.90 8.70 -6.40
C GLY A 79 -9.43 9.64 -5.28
N LEU A 80 -8.12 9.82 -5.14
CA LEU A 80 -7.49 10.75 -4.20
C LEU A 80 -7.16 12.13 -4.79
N SER A 81 -7.70 12.46 -5.96
CA SER A 81 -7.45 13.73 -6.68
C SER A 81 -5.97 13.96 -7.08
N ILE A 82 -5.20 12.88 -7.25
CA ILE A 82 -3.81 12.90 -7.71
C ILE A 82 -3.78 12.48 -9.18
N SER A 83 -4.01 13.42 -10.09
CA SER A 83 -4.01 13.14 -11.54
C SER A 83 -2.65 13.36 -12.20
N LYS A 84 -1.72 14.04 -11.53
CA LYS A 84 -0.40 14.38 -12.05
C LYS A 84 0.66 14.32 -10.96
N ALA A 85 1.91 14.12 -11.35
CA ALA A 85 3.05 14.07 -10.43
C ALA A 85 3.21 15.36 -9.60
N GLU A 86 2.81 16.53 -10.14
CA GLU A 86 2.86 17.80 -9.44
C GLU A 86 1.92 17.83 -8.23
N HIS A 87 0.76 17.16 -8.31
CA HIS A 87 -0.14 17.05 -7.15
C HIS A 87 0.51 16.21 -6.06
N SER A 88 1.12 15.08 -6.43
CA SER A 88 1.86 14.23 -5.50
C SER A 88 2.96 15.02 -4.78
N LEU A 89 3.74 15.82 -5.51
CA LEU A 89 4.78 16.67 -4.94
C LEU A 89 4.21 17.66 -3.92
N GLN A 90 3.07 18.29 -4.23
CA GLN A 90 2.43 19.22 -3.29
C GLN A 90 2.04 18.54 -1.98
N TYR A 91 1.47 17.33 -2.03
CA TYR A 91 1.15 16.57 -0.81
C TYR A 91 2.41 16.19 -0.02
N ILE A 92 3.45 15.71 -0.72
CA ILE A 92 4.74 15.35 -0.11
C ILE A 92 5.35 16.54 0.63
N LEU A 93 5.43 17.71 -0.03
CA LEU A 93 6.05 18.91 0.55
C LEU A 93 5.25 19.49 1.71
N LYS A 94 3.91 19.39 1.66
CA LYS A 94 3.05 19.78 2.78
C LYS A 94 3.13 18.83 3.97
N LYS A 95 3.65 17.61 3.78
CA LYS A 95 3.68 16.53 4.79
C LYS A 95 2.29 16.18 5.30
N ASP A 96 1.29 16.30 4.42
CA ASP A 96 -0.11 16.06 4.77
C ASP A 96 -0.42 14.56 4.60
N VAL A 97 -0.90 13.93 5.67
CA VAL A 97 -1.10 12.47 5.72
C VAL A 97 -2.57 12.18 5.95
N LEU A 98 -3.18 11.49 5.00
CA LEU A 98 -4.53 10.97 5.11
C LEU A 98 -4.50 9.51 5.57
N LYS A 99 -5.42 9.14 6.47
CA LYS A 99 -5.68 7.73 6.79
C LYS A 99 -6.66 7.16 5.76
N ILE A 100 -6.33 5.99 5.24
CA ILE A 100 -7.14 5.26 4.27
C ILE A 100 -7.40 3.87 4.82
N ASP A 101 -8.65 3.41 4.70
CA ASP A 101 -9.04 2.07 5.11
C ASP A 101 -8.54 1.03 4.11
N VAL A 102 -8.17 -0.13 4.64
CA VAL A 102 -7.75 -1.29 3.84
C VAL A 102 -8.60 -2.49 4.22
N LEU A 103 -9.08 -3.21 3.21
CA LEU A 103 -9.77 -4.48 3.41
C LEU A 103 -8.74 -5.58 3.50
N LYS A 104 -8.85 -6.40 4.55
CA LYS A 104 -8.19 -7.69 4.62
C LYS A 104 -9.08 -8.72 3.92
N ILE A 105 -8.52 -9.46 2.98
CA ILE A 105 -9.22 -10.40 2.13
C ILE A 105 -8.53 -11.76 2.25
N LEU A 106 -9.31 -12.78 2.58
CA LEU A 106 -8.93 -14.17 2.44
C LEU A 106 -9.42 -14.70 1.10
N ILE A 107 -8.57 -15.45 0.42
CA ILE A 107 -8.85 -16.11 -0.85
C ILE A 107 -8.90 -17.60 -0.54
N ASP A 108 -9.97 -18.30 -0.93
CA ASP A 108 -10.15 -19.75 -0.72
C ASP A 108 -10.11 -20.25 0.73
N PHE A 109 -10.25 -19.33 1.70
CA PHE A 109 -10.34 -19.62 3.13
C PHE A 109 -11.40 -18.73 3.78
N ASP A 110 -12.13 -19.27 4.74
CA ASP A 110 -13.16 -18.50 5.47
C ASP A 110 -12.57 -17.76 6.68
N THR A 111 -11.48 -18.28 7.26
CA THR A 111 -10.82 -17.70 8.45
C THR A 111 -9.30 -17.68 8.35
N GLU A 112 -8.65 -16.79 9.12
CA GLU A 112 -7.18 -16.71 9.18
C GLU A 112 -6.61 -17.95 9.89
N GLU A 113 -7.34 -18.50 10.86
CA GLU A 113 -6.96 -19.70 11.60
C GLU A 113 -6.87 -20.92 10.68
N GLU A 114 -7.84 -21.10 9.78
CA GLU A 114 -7.80 -22.19 8.78
C GLU A 114 -6.61 -22.05 7.82
N LEU A 115 -6.33 -20.82 7.39
CA LEU A 115 -5.16 -20.54 6.55
C LEU A 115 -3.86 -20.84 7.31
N ASP A 116 -3.75 -20.39 8.55
CA ASP A 116 -2.56 -20.62 9.38
C ASP A 116 -2.34 -22.10 9.66
N GLN A 117 -3.40 -22.86 9.91
CA GLN A 117 -3.33 -24.32 10.04
C GLN A 117 -2.85 -24.97 8.75
N ALA A 118 -3.41 -24.59 7.59
CA ALA A 118 -3.01 -25.15 6.30
C ALA A 118 -1.54 -24.88 5.97
N VAL A 119 -1.03 -23.69 6.30
CA VAL A 119 0.39 -23.33 6.15
C VAL A 119 1.25 -24.18 7.09
N ALA A 120 0.85 -24.32 8.36
CA ALA A 120 1.60 -25.09 9.36
C ALA A 120 1.67 -26.59 9.03
N GLU A 121 0.62 -27.15 8.45
CA GLU A 121 0.55 -28.53 7.99
C GLU A 121 1.30 -28.77 6.67
N GLY A 122 1.78 -27.71 6.01
CA GLY A 122 2.43 -27.80 4.71
C GLY A 122 1.48 -28.26 3.60
N ARG A 123 0.19 -27.91 3.72
CA ARG A 123 -0.84 -28.28 2.74
C ARG A 123 -0.47 -27.74 1.36
N LEU A 124 -0.76 -28.51 0.32
CA LEU A 124 -0.54 -28.12 -1.06
C LEU A 124 -1.83 -27.50 -1.64
N ASN A 125 -1.67 -26.55 -2.56
CA ASN A 125 -2.76 -26.02 -3.36
C ASN A 125 -3.08 -26.94 -4.56
N ASP A 126 -4.08 -26.56 -5.36
CA ASP A 126 -4.53 -27.34 -6.53
C ASP A 126 -3.44 -27.53 -7.61
N GLU A 127 -2.38 -26.70 -7.59
CA GLU A 127 -1.21 -26.83 -8.46
C GLU A 127 -0.10 -27.72 -7.86
N GLY A 128 -0.32 -28.29 -6.67
CA GLY A 128 0.67 -29.08 -5.94
C GLY A 128 1.80 -28.27 -5.30
N LYS A 129 1.63 -26.94 -5.14
CA LYS A 129 2.61 -26.07 -4.47
C LYS A 129 2.23 -25.86 -2.99
N PRO A 130 3.21 -25.70 -2.09
CA PRO A 130 2.92 -25.35 -0.70
C PRO A 130 2.09 -24.08 -0.60
N ILE A 131 1.10 -24.08 0.27
CA ILE A 131 0.31 -22.89 0.58
C ILE A 131 1.22 -21.90 1.32
N ILE A 132 1.35 -20.71 0.77
CA ILE A 132 2.08 -19.58 1.36
C ILE A 132 1.06 -18.55 1.80
N LYS A 133 1.08 -18.15 3.07
CA LYS A 133 0.06 -17.23 3.66
C LYS A 133 -0.17 -15.98 2.81
N SER A 134 0.90 -15.37 2.31
CA SER A 134 0.80 -14.16 1.49
C SER A 134 -0.06 -14.37 0.26
N ASP A 135 -0.07 -15.56 -0.35
CA ASP A 135 -0.83 -15.83 -1.57
C ASP A 135 -2.33 -15.86 -1.38
N TYR A 136 -2.77 -16.16 -0.16
CA TYR A 136 -4.17 -16.35 0.21
C TYR A 136 -4.69 -15.27 1.17
N LEU A 137 -3.82 -14.43 1.73
CA LEU A 137 -4.17 -13.28 2.56
C LEU A 137 -3.67 -11.99 1.90
N ARG A 138 -4.61 -11.18 1.38
CA ARG A 138 -4.31 -9.93 0.69
C ARG A 138 -4.94 -8.73 1.38
N TYR A 139 -4.39 -7.57 1.10
CA TYR A 139 -4.91 -6.27 1.51
C TYR A 139 -5.26 -5.44 0.28
N SER A 140 -6.47 -4.88 0.24
CA SER A 140 -6.94 -4.05 -0.87
C SER A 140 -7.35 -2.67 -0.38
N ILE A 141 -6.95 -1.63 -1.12
CA ILE A 141 -7.41 -0.27 -0.88
C ILE A 141 -8.83 -0.14 -1.43
N ILE A 142 -9.73 0.44 -0.64
CA ILE A 142 -11.05 0.82 -1.14
C ILE A 142 -10.96 2.20 -1.78
N ASN A 143 -11.02 2.25 -3.11
CA ASN A 143 -11.04 3.52 -3.86
C ASN A 143 -12.41 4.20 -3.85
N SER A 144 -13.43 3.52 -3.31
CA SER A 144 -14.75 4.11 -3.03
C SER A 144 -14.68 4.86 -1.70
N THR A 145 -14.61 6.18 -1.78
CA THR A 145 -14.70 7.10 -0.66
C THR A 145 -15.91 6.77 0.24
N TYR A 146 -15.71 6.02 1.32
CA TYR A 146 -16.57 6.12 2.50
C TYR A 146 -15.92 7.06 3.52
N ALA A 147 -15.58 8.27 3.07
CA ALA A 147 -15.58 9.39 3.99
C ALA A 147 -17.05 9.65 4.36
N LEU A 148 -17.56 8.90 5.35
CA LEU A 148 -18.71 9.36 6.12
C LEU A 148 -18.25 10.57 6.94
N LEU A 149 -18.05 11.70 6.25
CA LEU A 149 -18.02 13.01 6.89
C LEU A 149 -19.47 13.35 7.25
N ALA A 150 -19.96 12.79 8.35
CA ALA A 150 -21.11 13.34 9.02
C ALA A 150 -20.69 14.67 9.66
N SER A 151 -20.88 15.76 8.94
CA SER A 151 -20.74 17.13 9.46
C SER A 151 -22.09 17.84 9.37
N VAL A 152 -22.93 17.73 10.40
CA VAL A 152 -24.01 18.71 10.70
C VAL A 152 -24.38 18.57 12.19
N CYS A 153 -24.53 19.59 13.04
CA CYS A 153 -25.04 20.95 12.82
C CYS A 153 -24.40 21.98 13.77
N LYS A 154 -24.23 23.24 13.33
CA LYS A 154 -23.81 24.36 14.19
C LYS A 154 -24.91 24.87 15.14
N ASN A 155 -26.12 24.34 15.07
CA ASN A 155 -27.25 24.66 15.94
C ASN A 155 -28.03 23.39 16.30
N ALA A 156 -27.53 22.58 17.23
CA ALA A 156 -28.39 21.65 17.96
C ALA A 156 -28.98 22.41 19.15
N GLN A 157 -30.31 22.58 19.17
CA GLN A 157 -31.07 22.94 20.37
C GLN A 157 -31.10 21.76 21.33
#